data_AF-A0A7X8ML00-F1
#
_entry.id   AF-A0A7X8ML00-F1
#
_cell.length_a   1.000
_cell.length_b   1.000
_cell.length_c   1.000
_cell.angle_alpha   90.00
_cell.angle_beta   90.00
_cell.angle_gamma   90.00
#
_symmetry.space_group_name_H-M   'P 1'
#
loop_
_entity.id
_entity.type
_entity.pdbx_description
1 polymer ?
#
loop_
_entity_poly.entity_id
_entity_poly.type
_entity_poly.pdbx_seq_one_letter_code
_entity_poly.pdbx_strand_id
1 'polypeptide(L)'
;MAHVMKFTKASCGHMFAHFDRRAEHISNENLDRTRTHLNYNLATHQTMDQGEFVRKRCAEVRCQNRKDVNVMVSWVVTAPKDLPANEQRAFFEASYDFLKNRYGLENVVSAYVHMDEVTPHMHFAFVPVVEDKKRGGYKLSAKEAVTREDLRTFHKDLSDHMERVFGRDIGI
;
A
#
# COMPACT_ATOMS: atom_id res chain seq x y z
N MET A 1 13.54 -3.13 1.71
CA MET A 1 13.34 -1.66 1.56
C MET A 1 11.86 -1.34 1.36
N ALA A 2 11.39 -0.23 1.94
CA ALA A 2 10.04 0.28 1.73
C ALA A 2 10.01 1.81 1.57
N HIS A 3 9.07 2.33 0.78
CA HIS A 3 8.88 3.76 0.54
C HIS A 3 7.39 4.13 0.56
N VAL A 4 7.05 5.33 1.04
CA VAL A 4 5.66 5.79 1.12
C VAL A 4 5.41 7.01 0.24
N MET A 5 4.23 7.02 -0.39
CA MET A 5 3.74 8.15 -1.17
C MET A 5 2.32 8.52 -0.76
N LYS A 6 2.00 9.80 -0.85
CA LYS A 6 0.69 10.37 -0.50
C LYS A 6 0.06 10.98 -1.75
N PHE A 7 -1.22 10.73 -1.96
CA PHE A 7 -1.90 11.08 -3.20
C PHE A 7 -3.16 11.89 -2.92
N THR A 8 -3.33 12.97 -3.67
CA THR A 8 -4.57 13.72 -3.73
C THR A 8 -5.56 13.01 -4.64
N LYS A 9 -6.83 13.43 -4.62
CA LYS A 9 -7.86 12.84 -5.49
C LYS A 9 -7.47 12.89 -6.98
N ALA A 10 -6.81 13.97 -7.41
CA ALA A 10 -6.39 14.15 -8.80
C ALA A 10 -5.26 13.19 -9.20
N SER A 11 -4.38 12.80 -8.27
CA SER A 11 -3.28 11.88 -8.54
C SER A 11 -3.63 10.40 -8.35
N CYS A 12 -4.79 10.06 -7.79
CA CYS A 12 -5.14 8.66 -7.55
C CYS A 12 -5.43 7.87 -8.84
N GLY A 13 -6.07 8.50 -9.85
CA GLY A 13 -6.54 7.79 -11.05
C GLY A 13 -5.43 7.06 -11.83
N HIS A 14 -4.31 7.75 -12.08
CA HIS A 14 -3.17 7.13 -12.78
C HIS A 14 -2.52 6.04 -11.92
N MET A 15 -2.51 6.20 -10.60
CA MET A 15 -1.94 5.19 -9.71
C MET A 15 -2.78 3.91 -9.68
N PHE A 16 -4.10 4.01 -9.70
CA PHE A 16 -4.96 2.82 -9.77
C PHE A 16 -4.69 2.01 -11.02
N ALA A 17 -4.61 2.67 -12.18
CA ALA A 17 -4.29 2.04 -13.46
C ALA A 17 -2.87 1.45 -13.52
N HIS A 18 -1.92 2.00 -12.76
CA HIS A 18 -0.60 1.42 -12.56
C HIS A 18 -0.65 0.16 -11.70
N PHE A 19 -1.39 0.19 -10.58
CA PHE A 19 -1.48 -0.93 -9.65
C PHE A 19 -2.14 -2.17 -10.27
N ASP A 20 -3.27 -1.99 -10.95
CA ASP A 20 -4.02 -3.09 -11.57
C ASP A 20 -3.62 -3.37 -13.04
N ARG A 21 -2.58 -2.67 -13.54
CA ARG A 21 -2.05 -2.78 -14.90
C ARG A 21 -3.09 -2.49 -16.00
N ARG A 22 -4.16 -1.73 -15.72
CA ARG A 22 -5.13 -1.26 -16.72
C ARG A 22 -4.56 -0.23 -17.70
N ALA A 23 -3.42 0.40 -17.39
CA ALA A 23 -2.78 1.35 -18.30
C ALA A 23 -2.10 0.64 -19.49
N GLU A 24 -2.51 0.97 -20.72
CA GLU A 24 -1.90 0.44 -21.96
C GLU A 24 -0.51 1.05 -22.24
N HIS A 25 -0.28 2.29 -21.81
CA HIS A 25 1.00 2.99 -21.97
C HIS A 25 1.60 3.30 -20.60
N ILE A 26 2.29 2.33 -20.02
CA ILE A 26 3.16 2.55 -18.87
C ILE A 26 4.53 2.91 -19.46
N SER A 27 5.03 4.12 -19.21
CA SER A 27 6.33 4.60 -19.71
C SER A 27 7.53 3.93 -19.03
N ASN A 28 7.32 2.79 -18.36
CA ASN A 28 8.37 2.09 -17.63
C ASN A 28 9.07 1.14 -18.61
N GLU A 29 10.28 1.50 -19.02
CA GLU A 29 11.11 0.74 -19.95
C GLU A 29 11.43 -0.68 -19.45
N ASN A 30 11.22 -0.96 -18.16
CA ASN A 30 11.50 -2.25 -17.53
C ASN A 30 10.26 -3.13 -17.29
N LEU A 31 9.10 -2.76 -17.82
CA LEU A 31 7.88 -3.58 -17.69
C LEU A 31 7.90 -4.75 -18.68
N ASP A 32 7.90 -5.97 -18.16
CA ASP A 32 7.76 -7.19 -18.96
C ASP A 32 6.30 -7.67 -18.96
N ARG A 33 5.54 -7.26 -20.00
CA ARG A 33 4.13 -7.64 -20.16
C ARG A 33 3.90 -9.15 -20.24
N THR A 34 4.90 -9.95 -20.60
CA THR A 34 4.76 -11.41 -20.62
C THR A 34 4.61 -11.99 -19.21
N ARG A 35 5.06 -11.25 -18.18
CA ARG A 35 5.02 -11.64 -16.76
C ARG A 35 3.86 -11.03 -15.99
N THR A 36 3.08 -10.11 -16.57
CA THR A 36 1.97 -9.44 -15.86
C THR A 36 0.93 -10.41 -15.30
N HIS A 37 0.74 -11.58 -15.92
CA HIS A 37 -0.14 -12.63 -15.42
C HIS A 37 0.33 -13.26 -14.09
N LEU A 38 1.57 -13.00 -13.68
CA LEU A 38 2.13 -13.41 -12.39
C LEU A 38 1.84 -12.39 -11.27
N ASN A 39 1.33 -11.21 -11.60
CA ASN A 39 0.92 -10.22 -10.61
C ASN A 39 -0.33 -10.70 -9.87
N TYR A 40 -0.48 -10.28 -8.61
CA TYR A 40 -1.63 -10.65 -7.80
C TYR A 40 -1.96 -9.57 -6.77
N ASN A 41 -3.22 -9.54 -6.30
CA ASN A 41 -3.66 -8.64 -5.25
C ASN A 41 -3.88 -9.41 -3.94
N LEU A 42 -3.21 -9.01 -2.88
CA LEU A 42 -3.37 -9.62 -1.55
C LEU A 42 -4.60 -9.10 -0.78
N ALA A 43 -5.13 -7.94 -1.15
CA ALA A 43 -6.35 -7.38 -0.55
C ALA A 43 -7.61 -8.01 -1.16
N THR A 44 -7.74 -9.33 -1.05
CA THR A 44 -8.83 -10.12 -1.67
C THR A 44 -10.21 -9.82 -1.07
N HIS A 45 -10.26 -9.26 0.14
CA HIS A 45 -11.50 -8.80 0.78
C HIS A 45 -12.09 -7.56 0.10
N GLN A 46 -11.28 -6.80 -0.65
CA GLN A 46 -11.69 -5.58 -1.31
C GLN A 46 -12.04 -5.84 -2.77
N THR A 47 -13.33 -5.93 -3.07
CA THR A 47 -13.84 -6.23 -4.42
C THR A 47 -14.34 -5.00 -5.18
N MET A 48 -14.42 -3.83 -4.53
CA MET A 48 -14.85 -2.59 -5.15
C MET A 48 -13.74 -2.01 -6.04
N ASP A 49 -14.12 -1.24 -7.07
CA ASP A 49 -13.14 -0.44 -7.81
C ASP A 49 -12.37 0.48 -6.86
N GLN A 50 -11.05 0.57 -7.05
CA GLN A 50 -10.16 1.31 -6.16
C GLN A 50 -10.60 2.77 -5.96
N GLY A 51 -10.99 3.44 -7.06
CA GLY A 51 -11.42 4.83 -7.02
C GLY A 51 -12.79 5.00 -6.37
N GLU A 52 -13.71 4.05 -6.59
CA GLU A 52 -15.00 4.02 -5.92
C GLU A 52 -14.85 3.81 -4.41
N PHE A 53 -14.01 2.87 -3.99
CA PHE A 53 -13.75 2.60 -2.59
C PHE A 53 -13.16 3.81 -1.86
N VAL A 54 -12.16 4.48 -2.45
CA VAL A 54 -11.61 5.72 -1.87
C VAL A 54 -12.70 6.79 -1.72
N ARG A 55 -13.56 6.99 -2.73
CA ARG A 55 -14.67 7.95 -2.65
C ARG A 55 -15.65 7.60 -1.53
N LYS A 56 -16.06 6.32 -1.44
CA LYS A 56 -16.97 5.82 -0.41
C LYS A 56 -16.37 6.03 0.98
N ARG A 57 -15.14 5.58 1.20
CA ARG A 57 -14.48 5.66 2.51
C ARG A 57 -14.25 7.10 2.96
N CYS A 58 -13.91 8.01 2.03
CA CYS A 58 -13.81 9.44 2.34
C CYS A 58 -15.15 10.08 2.69
N ALA A 59 -16.28 9.57 2.18
CA ALA A 59 -17.62 10.08 2.48
C ALA A 59 -18.15 9.59 3.85
N GLU A 60 -17.67 8.45 4.33
CA GLU A 60 -18.03 7.88 5.64
C GLU A 60 -17.35 8.59 6.83
N VAL A 61 -16.30 9.36 6.57
CA VAL A 61 -15.50 10.03 7.60
C VAL A 61 -15.46 11.53 7.36
N ARG A 62 -15.04 12.29 8.39
CA ARG A 62 -14.83 13.72 8.20
C ARG A 62 -13.67 13.96 7.24
N CYS A 63 -13.97 14.46 6.05
CA CYS A 63 -13.00 14.83 5.04
C CYS A 63 -13.02 16.35 4.81
N GLN A 64 -11.84 16.97 4.70
CA GLN A 64 -11.75 18.38 4.36
C GLN A 64 -12.09 18.59 2.89
N ASN A 65 -12.89 19.61 2.58
CA ASN A 65 -13.22 19.95 1.19
C ASN A 65 -12.13 20.86 0.58
N ARG A 66 -10.93 20.32 0.37
CA ARG A 66 -9.83 21.01 -0.33
C ARG A 66 -9.17 20.09 -1.35
N LYS A 67 -8.68 20.68 -2.44
CA LYS A 67 -8.08 19.95 -3.57
C LYS A 67 -6.75 19.24 -3.24
N ASP A 68 -6.05 19.74 -2.23
CA ASP A 68 -4.71 19.30 -1.81
C ASP A 68 -4.75 18.24 -0.68
N VAL A 69 -5.95 17.77 -0.33
CA VAL A 69 -6.11 16.72 0.67
C VAL A 69 -5.61 15.39 0.09
N ASN A 70 -4.68 14.77 0.82
CA ASN A 70 -4.23 13.42 0.52
C ASN A 70 -5.29 12.40 0.95
N VAL A 71 -5.96 11.81 -0.03
CA VAL A 71 -7.07 10.84 0.15
C VAL A 71 -6.60 9.39 0.14
N MET A 72 -5.38 9.15 -0.33
CA MET A 72 -4.77 7.83 -0.36
C MET A 72 -3.30 7.93 0.02
N VAL A 73 -2.81 6.89 0.67
CA VAL A 73 -1.39 6.65 0.91
C VAL A 73 -1.04 5.29 0.31
N SER A 74 0.13 5.18 -0.30
CA SER A 74 0.67 3.88 -0.73
C SER A 74 2.06 3.64 -0.17
N TRP A 75 2.26 2.45 0.39
CA TRP A 75 3.58 1.89 0.64
C TRP A 75 3.99 1.00 -0.54
N VAL A 76 5.21 1.20 -1.02
CA VAL A 76 5.91 0.27 -1.89
C VAL A 76 6.83 -0.56 -1.00
N VAL A 77 6.63 -1.87 -0.94
CA VAL A 77 7.51 -2.80 -0.22
C VAL A 77 8.19 -3.70 -1.23
N THR A 78 9.52 -3.65 -1.29
CA THR A 78 10.31 -4.41 -2.26
C THR A 78 10.94 -5.63 -1.61
N ALA A 79 10.84 -6.79 -2.27
CA ALA A 79 11.48 -8.00 -1.79
C ALA A 79 13.02 -7.84 -1.76
N PRO A 80 13.71 -8.36 -0.73
CA PRO A 80 15.16 -8.44 -0.70
C PRO A 80 15.69 -9.23 -1.90
N LYS A 81 16.83 -8.81 -2.46
CA LYS A 81 17.40 -9.46 -3.66
C LYS A 81 17.77 -10.91 -3.43
N ASP A 82 18.26 -11.22 -2.23
CA ASP A 82 18.71 -12.55 -1.83
C ASP A 82 17.56 -13.41 -1.27
N LEU A 83 16.32 -12.92 -1.28
CA LEU A 83 15.16 -13.69 -0.85
C LEU A 83 14.83 -14.77 -1.90
N PRO A 84 14.80 -16.07 -1.52
CA PRO A 84 14.46 -17.15 -2.43
C PRO A 84 13.09 -16.95 -3.10
N ALA A 85 12.98 -17.29 -4.39
CA ALA A 85 11.75 -17.08 -5.17
C ALA A 85 10.52 -17.76 -4.56
N ASN A 86 10.69 -18.93 -3.94
CA ASN A 86 9.62 -19.67 -3.25
C ASN A 86 9.18 -19.01 -1.93
N GLU A 87 9.97 -18.11 -1.35
CA GLU A 87 9.65 -17.37 -0.12
C GLU A 87 9.04 -15.99 -0.42
N GLN A 88 9.16 -15.47 -1.65
CA GLN A 88 8.65 -14.14 -2.03
C GLN A 88 7.16 -13.98 -1.76
N ARG A 89 6.35 -15.01 -2.02
CA ARG A 89 4.91 -14.94 -1.75
C ARG A 89 4.63 -14.78 -0.25
N ALA A 90 5.27 -15.58 0.60
CA ALA A 90 5.15 -15.50 2.05
C ALA A 90 5.63 -14.13 2.57
N PHE A 91 6.67 -13.57 1.96
CA PHE A 91 7.18 -12.24 2.30
C PHE A 91 6.14 -11.14 2.06
N PHE A 92 5.46 -11.17 0.90
CA PHE A 92 4.43 -10.18 0.59
C PHE A 92 3.18 -10.39 1.44
N GLU A 93 2.80 -11.63 1.73
CA GLU A 93 1.69 -11.94 2.65
C GLU A 93 1.97 -11.41 4.07
N ALA A 94 3.17 -11.63 4.60
CA ALA A 94 3.59 -11.07 5.88
C ALA A 94 3.66 -9.53 5.86
N SER A 95 4.14 -8.95 4.76
CA SER A 95 4.19 -7.49 4.57
C SER A 95 2.79 -6.89 4.59
N TYR A 96 1.85 -7.56 3.91
CA TYR A 96 0.45 -7.18 3.86
C TYR A 96 -0.19 -7.28 5.25
N ASP A 97 0.08 -8.34 6.00
CA ASP A 97 -0.41 -8.51 7.37
C ASP A 97 0.11 -7.42 8.32
N PHE A 98 1.40 -7.09 8.24
CA PHE A 98 1.95 -5.96 8.99
C PHE A 98 1.23 -4.64 8.67
N LEU A 99 1.09 -4.32 7.37
CA LEU A 99 0.51 -3.06 6.91
C LEU A 99 -0.99 -2.95 7.21
N LYS A 100 -1.77 -4.02 6.99
CA LYS A 100 -3.21 -4.02 7.26
C LYS A 100 -3.50 -3.89 8.76
N ASN A 101 -2.67 -4.49 9.61
CA ASN A 101 -2.80 -4.35 11.07
C ASN A 101 -2.39 -2.94 11.53
N ARG A 102 -1.39 -2.33 10.89
CA ARG A 102 -0.93 -0.97 11.21
C ARG A 102 -1.93 0.11 10.81
N TYR A 103 -2.55 -0.02 9.64
CA TYR A 103 -3.37 1.05 9.04
C TYR A 103 -4.89 0.74 8.98
N GLY A 104 -5.31 -0.44 9.44
CA GLY A 104 -6.70 -0.89 9.49
C GLY A 104 -7.14 -1.57 8.19
N LEU A 105 -7.62 -2.81 8.32
CA LEU A 105 -8.09 -3.63 7.19
C LEU A 105 -9.22 -2.95 6.41
N GLU A 106 -10.10 -2.24 7.13
CA GLU A 106 -11.24 -1.51 6.60
C GLU A 106 -10.86 -0.29 5.77
N ASN A 107 -9.59 0.13 5.81
CA ASN A 107 -9.07 1.25 5.05
C ASN A 107 -8.27 0.82 3.81
N VAL A 108 -8.01 -0.48 3.65
CA VAL A 108 -7.23 -1.03 2.54
C VAL A 108 -7.98 -0.89 1.22
N VAL A 109 -7.34 -0.20 0.27
CA VAL A 109 -7.81 -0.03 -1.10
C VAL A 109 -7.37 -1.21 -1.96
N SER A 110 -6.07 -1.56 -1.91
CA SER A 110 -5.49 -2.66 -2.67
C SER A 110 -4.09 -3.01 -2.15
N ALA A 111 -3.59 -4.18 -2.52
CA ALA A 111 -2.23 -4.65 -2.21
C ALA A 111 -1.67 -5.44 -3.39
N TYR A 112 -1.43 -4.76 -4.52
CA TYR A 112 -0.95 -5.39 -5.75
C TYR A 112 0.54 -5.69 -5.66
N VAL A 113 0.91 -6.96 -5.87
CA VAL A 113 2.28 -7.41 -6.04
C VAL A 113 2.61 -7.43 -7.53
N HIS A 114 3.62 -6.67 -7.91
CA HIS A 114 4.15 -6.60 -9.27
C HIS A 114 5.37 -7.52 -9.38
N MET A 115 5.19 -8.57 -10.18
CA MET A 115 6.19 -9.57 -10.53
C MET A 115 6.74 -9.35 -11.94
N ASP A 116 6.32 -8.29 -12.62
CA ASP A 116 6.59 -7.97 -14.03
C ASP A 116 7.56 -6.79 -14.23
N GLU A 117 8.26 -6.38 -13.16
CA GLU A 117 9.32 -5.37 -13.20
C GLU A 117 10.66 -5.94 -12.70
N VAL A 118 11.71 -5.10 -12.62
CA VAL A 118 13.09 -5.52 -12.27
C VAL A 118 13.16 -6.24 -10.93
N THR A 119 12.45 -5.75 -9.92
CA THR A 119 12.45 -6.34 -8.58
C THR A 119 11.02 -6.47 -8.09
N PRO A 120 10.58 -7.67 -7.64
CA PRO A 120 9.26 -7.85 -7.08
C PRO A 120 8.97 -6.85 -5.96
N HIS A 121 7.81 -6.20 -6.04
CA HIS A 121 7.39 -5.24 -5.04
C HIS A 121 5.86 -5.19 -4.92
N MET A 122 5.39 -4.78 -3.74
CA MET A 122 3.97 -4.62 -3.45
C MET A 122 3.62 -3.15 -3.31
N HIS A 123 2.60 -2.72 -4.03
CA HIS A 123 1.88 -1.47 -3.79
C HIS A 123 0.72 -1.71 -2.82
N PHE A 124 0.93 -1.40 -1.55
CA PHE A 124 -0.12 -1.39 -0.54
C PHE A 124 -0.76 -0.01 -0.47
N ALA A 125 -2.01 0.13 -0.92
CA ALA A 125 -2.74 1.39 -0.93
C ALA A 125 -3.86 1.38 0.13
N PHE A 126 -4.00 2.49 0.86
CA PHE A 126 -5.03 2.64 1.89
C PHE A 126 -5.53 4.10 2.01
N VAL A 127 -6.72 4.28 2.56
CA VAL A 127 -7.29 5.59 2.91
C VAL A 127 -6.83 5.97 4.33
N PRO A 128 -6.14 7.10 4.54
CA PRO A 128 -5.54 7.45 5.84
C PRO A 128 -6.57 7.99 6.83
N VAL A 129 -7.42 7.10 7.33
CA VAL A 129 -8.44 7.39 8.35
C VAL A 129 -7.81 7.31 9.73
N VAL A 130 -8.11 8.30 10.58
CA VAL A 130 -7.70 8.33 11.99
C VAL A 130 -8.86 8.79 12.87
N GLU A 131 -8.78 8.50 14.15
CA GLU A 131 -9.73 9.02 15.14
C GLU A 131 -9.65 10.57 15.22
N ASP A 132 -10.80 11.24 15.23
CA ASP A 132 -10.89 12.68 15.45
C ASP A 132 -11.07 12.99 16.94
N LYS A 133 -9.94 13.02 17.65
CA LYS A 133 -9.90 13.34 19.10
C LYS A 133 -10.55 14.67 19.48
N LYS A 134 -10.72 15.60 18.53
CA LYS A 134 -11.30 16.93 18.82
C LYS A 134 -12.82 16.96 18.74
N ARG A 135 -13.43 16.18 17.85
CA ARG A 135 -14.90 16.20 17.68
C ARG A 135 -15.56 14.82 17.73
N GLY A 136 -14.82 13.79 18.12
CA GLY A 136 -15.27 12.40 18.10
C GLY A 136 -15.40 11.83 16.68
N GLY A 137 -15.47 10.50 16.60
CA GLY A 137 -15.57 9.76 15.33
C GLY A 137 -14.24 9.70 14.58
N TYR A 138 -14.31 9.67 13.25
CA TYR A 138 -13.15 9.50 12.38
C TYR A 138 -13.01 10.63 11.37
N LYS A 139 -11.76 10.90 10.97
CA LYS A 139 -11.40 11.88 9.94
C LYS A 139 -10.33 11.33 9.00
N LEU A 140 -10.25 11.94 7.83
CA LEU A 140 -9.16 11.71 6.89
C LEU A 140 -7.96 12.61 7.26
N SER A 141 -6.80 12.02 7.54
CA SER A 141 -5.56 12.77 7.80
C SER A 141 -4.31 11.93 7.52
N ALA A 142 -3.75 12.04 6.30
CA ALA A 142 -2.47 11.41 5.94
C ALA A 142 -1.28 11.87 6.79
N LYS A 143 -1.39 13.04 7.43
CA LYS A 143 -0.37 13.56 8.36
C LYS A 143 -0.38 12.80 9.69
N GLU A 144 -1.57 12.42 10.16
CA GLU A 144 -1.74 11.72 11.44
C GLU A 144 -1.68 10.21 11.26
N ALA A 145 -2.14 9.67 10.11
CA ALA A 145 -2.03 8.24 9.81
C ALA A 145 -0.58 7.80 9.58
N VAL A 146 0.22 8.65 8.91
CA VAL A 146 1.66 8.41 8.67
C VAL A 146 2.44 9.58 9.24
N THR A 147 2.79 9.44 10.51
CA THR A 147 3.50 10.46 11.29
C THR A 147 4.99 10.44 11.03
N ARG A 148 5.71 11.47 11.48
CA ARG A 148 7.18 11.48 11.41
C ARG A 148 7.81 10.32 12.19
N GLU A 149 7.21 9.92 13.31
CA GLU A 149 7.72 8.82 14.11
C GLU A 149 7.49 7.47 13.42
N ASP A 150 6.32 7.28 12.81
CA ASP A 150 6.02 6.11 11.99
C ASP A 150 7.05 5.98 10.85
N LEU A 151 7.38 7.07 10.14
CA LEU A 151 8.43 7.03 9.11
C LEU A 151 9.83 6.67 9.64
N ARG A 152 10.16 7.05 10.88
CA ARG A 152 11.47 6.76 11.49
C ARG A 152 11.60 5.31 11.94
N THR A 153 10.49 4.72 12.37
CA THR A 153 10.45 3.39 12.97
C THR A 153 10.01 2.31 11.97
N PHE A 154 9.39 2.70 10.86
CA PHE A 154 8.78 1.79 9.89
C PHE A 154 9.67 0.60 9.48
N HIS A 155 10.90 0.85 9.02
CA HIS A 155 11.78 -0.23 8.55
C HIS A 155 12.18 -1.16 9.69
N LYS A 156 12.45 -0.62 10.88
CA LYS A 156 12.75 -1.43 12.06
C LYS A 156 11.56 -2.29 12.43
N ASP A 157 10.36 -1.72 12.53
CA ASP A 157 9.16 -2.45 12.92
C ASP A 157 8.78 -3.53 11.90
N LEU A 158 8.99 -3.24 10.60
CA LEU A 158 8.79 -4.20 9.53
C LEU A 158 9.83 -5.32 9.61
N SER A 159 11.10 -5.01 9.87
CA SER A 159 12.16 -6.02 10.09
C SER A 159 11.83 -6.91 11.29
N ASP A 160 11.49 -6.32 12.44
CA ASP A 160 11.09 -7.04 13.66
C ASP A 160 9.85 -7.92 13.42
N HIS A 161 8.92 -7.49 12.55
CA HIS A 161 7.78 -8.34 12.15
C HIS A 161 8.23 -9.52 11.29
N MET A 162 9.05 -9.27 10.28
CA MET A 162 9.54 -10.33 9.39
C MET A 162 10.41 -11.36 10.10
N GLU A 163 11.32 -10.92 10.96
CA GLU A 163 12.16 -11.83 11.75
C GLU A 163 11.32 -12.78 12.60
N ARG A 164 10.21 -12.29 13.17
CA ARG A 164 9.27 -13.12 13.93
C ARG A 164 8.52 -14.13 13.05
N VAL A 165 8.15 -13.74 11.83
CA VAL A 165 7.43 -14.62 10.90
C VAL A 165 8.34 -15.69 10.29
N PHE A 166 9.55 -15.31 9.91
CA PHE A 166 10.50 -16.19 9.20
C PHE A 166 11.49 -16.90 10.15
N GLY A 167 11.57 -16.48 11.41
CA GLY A 167 12.52 -17.03 12.40
C GLY A 167 13.98 -16.66 12.13
N ARG A 168 14.24 -15.74 11.20
CA ARG A 168 15.57 -15.27 10.79
C ARG A 168 15.47 -13.88 10.19
N ASP A 169 16.60 -13.16 10.17
CA ASP A 169 16.72 -11.94 9.36
C ASP A 169 16.62 -12.30 7.87
N ILE A 170 15.77 -11.57 7.16
CA ILE A 170 15.52 -11.72 5.72
C ILE A 170 16.00 -10.51 4.90
N GLY A 171 16.61 -9.50 5.54
CA GLY A 171 17.28 -8.38 4.87
C GLY A 171 16.35 -7.27 4.38
N ILE A 172 15.50 -6.73 5.26
CA ILE A 172 14.58 -5.62 4.94
C ILE A 172 15.22 -4.23 4.99
#